data_AF-A0A7R6HYC9-F1
#
_entry.id   AF-A0A7R6HYC9-F1
#
_cell.length_a   1.000
_cell.length_b   1.000
_cell.length_c   1.000
_cell.angle_alpha   90.00
_cell.angle_beta   90.00
_cell.angle_gamma   90.00
#
_symmetry.space_group_name_H-M   'P 1'
#
loop_
_entity.id
_entity.type
_entity.pdbx_description
1 polymer ?
#
loop_
_entity_poly.entity_id
_entity_poly.type
_entity_poly.pdbx_seq_one_letter_code
_entity_poly.pdbx_strand_id
1 'polypeptide(L)' 'MPTWSNYMLMDATSPLMEYLMLFHDYTMLILLSILMMVAYIMTTMIKNKFINKTLLEGQTIEI' A
#
# COMPACT_ATOMS: atom_id res chain seq x y z
N MET A 1 8.94 -5.91 -26.50
CA MET A 1 7.59 -5.96 -27.13
C MET A 1 6.58 -6.46 -26.12
N PRO A 2 5.32 -6.01 -26.15
CA PRO A 2 4.35 -6.43 -25.14
C PRO A 2 3.95 -7.87 -25.44
N THR A 3 4.23 -8.77 -24.51
CA THR A 3 3.68 -10.12 -24.55
C THR A 3 2.29 -10.10 -23.94
N TRP A 4 1.40 -10.95 -24.43
CA TRP A 4 0.09 -11.16 -23.82
C TRP A 4 0.27 -11.51 -22.34
N SER A 5 -0.61 -10.98 -21.48
CA SER A 5 -0.62 -11.22 -20.02
C SER A 5 0.57 -10.71 -19.19
N ASN A 6 1.35 -9.74 -19.66
CA ASN A 6 2.38 -9.14 -18.82
C ASN A 6 1.81 -8.04 -17.90
N TYR A 7 2.00 -8.20 -16.58
CA TYR A 7 1.63 -7.20 -15.56
C TYR A 7 2.79 -6.26 -15.20
N MET A 8 4.03 -6.64 -15.55
CA MET A 8 5.22 -5.84 -15.26
C MET A 8 5.49 -4.81 -16.36
N LEU A 9 6.29 -3.79 -16.02
CA LEU A 9 6.86 -2.87 -17.00
C LEU A 9 7.74 -3.64 -17.99
N MET A 10 7.83 -3.13 -19.22
CA MET A 10 8.73 -3.67 -20.23
C MET A 10 10.18 -3.36 -19.87
N ASP A 11 11.10 -4.20 -20.30
CA ASP A 11 12.54 -3.96 -20.09
C ASP A 11 12.96 -2.58 -20.61
N ALA A 12 13.80 -1.90 -19.84
CA ALA A 12 14.27 -0.57 -20.17
C ALA A 12 15.13 -0.57 -21.44
N THR A 13 14.75 0.29 -22.39
CA THR A 13 15.51 0.53 -23.62
C THR A 13 16.38 1.79 -23.55
N SER A 14 16.31 2.55 -22.46
CA SER A 14 17.10 3.76 -22.22
C SER A 14 17.44 3.94 -20.73
N PRO A 15 18.52 4.64 -20.39
CA PRO A 15 18.89 4.91 -18.99
C PRO A 15 17.81 5.65 -18.21
N LEU A 16 17.01 6.50 -18.85
CA LEU A 16 15.88 7.19 -18.22
C LEU A 16 14.80 6.23 -17.76
N MET A 17 14.49 5.21 -18.57
CA MET A 17 13.47 4.21 -18.24
C MET A 17 13.90 3.38 -17.03
N GLU A 18 15.20 3.11 -16.85
CA GLU A 18 15.72 2.43 -15.67
C GLU A 18 15.47 3.22 -14.38
N TYR A 19 15.69 4.54 -14.39
CA TYR A 19 15.35 5.40 -13.25
C TYR A 19 13.85 5.41 -12.95
N LEU A 20 13.00 5.40 -13.97
CA LEU A 20 11.55 5.36 -13.79
C LEU A 20 11.07 4.03 -13.21
N MET A 21 11.69 2.90 -13.60
CA MET A 21 11.39 1.60 -13.00
C MET A 21 11.78 1.55 -11.52
N LEU A 22 12.95 2.08 -11.15
CA LEU A 22 13.37 2.16 -9.74
C LEU A 22 12.44 3.05 -8.91
N PHE A 23 12.00 4.18 -9.48
CA PHE A 23 11.02 5.05 -8.83
C PHE A 23 9.66 4.36 -8.67
N HIS A 24 9.18 3.69 -9.72
CA HIS A 24 7.96 2.91 -9.68
C HIS A 24 8.00 1.86 -8.56
N ASP A 25 9.06 1.07 -8.48
CA ASP A 25 9.18 0.02 -7.47
C ASP A 25 9.21 0.58 -6.05
N TYR A 26 9.91 1.70 -5.84
CA TYR A 26 9.92 2.38 -4.54
C TYR A 26 8.53 2.90 -4.15
N THR A 27 7.81 3.54 -5.07
CA THR A 27 6.44 4.02 -4.80
C THR A 27 5.46 2.89 -4.55
N MET A 28 5.57 1.78 -5.30
CA MET A 28 4.73 0.61 -5.11
C MET A 28 4.99 -0.08 -3.76
N LEU A 29 6.24 -0.10 -3.30
CA LEU A 29 6.58 -0.59 -1.95
C LEU A 29 5.86 0.22 -0.87
N ILE A 30 5.92 1.55 -0.96
CA ILE A 30 5.22 2.43 0.00
C ILE A 30 3.72 2.18 -0.04
N LEU A 31 3.12 2.16 -1.24
CA LEU A 31 1.68 1.96 -1.41
C LEU A 31 1.23 0.62 -0.82
N LEU A 32 1.95 -0.46 -1.12
CA LEU A 32 1.65 -1.80 -0.59
C LEU A 32 1.77 -1.82 0.95
N SER A 33 2.77 -1.17 1.52
CA SER A 33 2.95 -1.10 2.98
C SER A 33 1.74 -0.45 3.68
N ILE A 34 1.21 0.63 3.10
CA ILE A 34 0.03 1.34 3.62
C ILE A 34 -1.22 0.45 3.47
N LEU A 35 -1.43 -0.16 2.30
CA LEU A 35 -2.58 -1.04 2.08
C LEU A 35 -2.58 -2.25 3.03
N MET A 36 -1.41 -2.85 3.28
CA MET A 36 -1.27 -3.96 4.22
C MET A 36 -1.58 -3.53 5.65
N MET A 37 -1.11 -2.34 6.08
CA MET A 37 -1.41 -1.81 7.40
C MET A 37 -2.91 -1.53 7.58
N VAL A 38 -3.55 -0.90 6.59
CA VAL A 38 -4.99 -0.62 6.61
C VAL A 38 -5.80 -1.93 6.61
N ALA A 39 -5.44 -2.89 5.76
CA ALA A 39 -6.11 -4.20 5.71
C ALA A 39 -6.00 -4.93 7.06
N TYR A 40 -4.83 -4.89 7.70
CA TYR A 40 -4.64 -5.46 9.02
C TYR A 40 -5.58 -4.81 10.05
N ILE A 41 -5.60 -3.47 10.14
CA ILE A 41 -6.48 -2.74 11.07
C ILE A 41 -7.95 -3.12 10.83
N MET A 42 -8.41 -3.10 9.58
CA MET A 42 -9.78 -3.48 9.21
C MET A 42 -10.13 -4.90 9.65
N THR A 43 -9.24 -5.87 9.40
CA THR A 43 -9.49 -7.27 9.80
C THR A 43 -9.53 -7.46 11.32
N THR A 44 -8.70 -6.73 12.07
CA THR A 44 -8.71 -6.78 13.54
C THR A 44 -9.98 -6.18 14.13
N MET A 45 -10.49 -5.08 13.55
CA MET A 45 -11.74 -4.44 13.97
C MET A 45 -12.95 -5.37 13.76
N ILE A 46 -13.02 -6.07 12.63
CA ILE A 46 -14.11 -7.02 12.34
C ILE A 46 -14.10 -8.20 13.32
N LYS A 47 -12.91 -8.67 13.72
CA LYS A 47 -12.77 -9.79 14.67
C LYS A 47 -12.92 -9.38 16.13
N ASN A 48 -12.99 -8.09 16.43
CA ASN A 48 -13.06 -7.60 17.80
C ASN A 48 -14.46 -7.82 18.39
N LYS A 49 -14.53 -8.53 19.53
CA LYS A 49 -15.78 -8.79 20.25
C LYS A 49 -16.07 -7.76 21.36
N PHE A 50 -15.08 -6.93 21.72
CA PHE A 50 -15.21 -5.94 22.78
C PHE A 50 -15.71 -4.61 22.22
N ILE A 51 -16.82 -4.11 22.75
CA ILE A 51 -17.41 -2.84 22.34
C ILE A 51 -17.03 -1.76 23.35
N ASN A 52 -16.25 -0.78 22.91
CA ASN A 52 -15.98 0.44 23.68
C ASN A 52 -16.94 1.55 23.22
N LYS A 53 -17.91 1.93 24.07
CA LYS A 53 -18.89 3.00 23.77
C LYS A 53 -18.48 4.38 24.28
N THR A 54 -17.42 4.47 25.09
CA THR A 54 -17.00 5.72 25.75
C THR A 54 -15.88 6.45 25.01
N LEU A 55 -15.38 5.90 23.89
CA LEU A 55 -14.39 6.55 23.04
C LEU A 55 -15.08 7.64 22.18
N LEU A 56 -15.34 8.80 22.79
CA LEU A 56 -16.00 9.94 22.14
C LEU A 56 -15.01 10.84 21.39
N GLU A 57 -13.78 10.98 21.88
CA GLU A 57 -12.73 11.80 21.29
C GLU A 57 -11.39 11.07 21.37
N GLY A 58 -10.60 11.15 20.29
CA GLY A 58 -9.34 10.41 20.12
C GLY A 58 -8.17 11.31 19.75
N GLN A 59 -7.99 12.43 20.45
CA GLN A 59 -6.97 13.46 20.13
C GLN A 59 -5.55 12.89 20.00
N THR A 60 -5.20 11.84 20.75
CA THR A 60 -3.89 11.17 20.66
C THR A 60 -3.73 10.27 19.44
N ILE A 61 -4.83 9.89 18.77
CA ILE A 61 -4.82 9.08 17.52
C ILE A 61 -4.74 10.00 16.29
N GLU A 62 -5.20 11.24 16.41
CA GLU A 62 -5.18 12.24 15.33
C GLU A 62 -3.80 12.86 15.10
N ILE A 63 -2.96 12.91 16.14
CA ILE A 63 -1.56 13.37 16.08
C ILE A 63 -0.69 12.32 15.38
#